data_AF-A0A510TH02-F1
#
_entry.id   AF-A0A510TH02-F1
#
_cell.length_a   1.000
_cell.length_b   1.000
_cell.length_c   1.000
_cell.angle_alpha   90.00
_cell.angle_beta   90.00
_cell.angle_gamma   90.00
#
_symmetry.space_group_name_H-M   'P 1'
#
loop_
_entity.id
_entity.type
_entity.pdbx_description
1 polymer ?
#
loop_
_entity_poly.entity_id
_entity_poly.type
_entity_poly.pdbx_seq_one_letter_code
_entity_poly.pdbx_strand_id
1 'polypeptide(L)' 'MPSRAHSHDLAAMFGYFGTTGLDVDVAALRRAHPEVGRHTFADWAAAQDWPALLAAAPRRR' A
#
# COMPACT_ATOMS: atom_id res chain seq x y z
N MET A 1 18.72 -0.51 -19.89
CA MET A 1 18.57 -0.41 -18.42
C MET A 1 17.10 -0.15 -18.08
N PRO A 2 16.31 -1.15 -17.65
CA PRO A 2 14.87 -1.00 -17.42
C PRO A 2 14.63 -0.48 -15.99
N SER A 3 15.04 0.75 -15.69
CA SER A 3 14.64 1.44 -14.44
C SER A 3 13.48 2.39 -14.64
N ARG A 4 13.17 2.77 -15.89
CA ARG A 4 12.15 3.77 -16.21
C ARG A 4 10.72 3.23 -16.28
N ALA A 5 10.55 1.93 -16.59
CA ALA A 5 9.22 1.32 -16.69
C ALA A 5 8.50 1.29 -15.33
N HIS A 6 9.20 0.86 -14.26
CA HIS A 6 8.65 0.89 -12.90
C HIS A 6 8.26 2.31 -12.44
N SER A 7 8.95 3.35 -12.92
CA SER A 7 8.65 4.74 -12.53
C SER A 7 7.44 5.32 -13.27
N HIS A 8 7.19 4.94 -14.52
CA HIS A 8 6.08 5.46 -15.31
C HIS A 8 4.75 4.88 -14.84
N ASP A 9 4.70 3.56 -14.62
CA ASP A 9 3.48 2.89 -14.18
C ASP A 9 3.10 3.31 -12.75
N LEU A 10 4.09 3.50 -11.86
CA LEU A 10 3.85 4.06 -10.53
C LEU A 10 3.38 5.51 -10.58
N ALA A 11 3.97 6.35 -11.44
CA ALA A 11 3.53 7.72 -11.61
C ALA A 11 2.08 7.80 -12.13
N ALA A 12 1.71 6.92 -13.05
CA ALA A 12 0.33 6.81 -13.54
C ALA A 12 -0.64 6.36 -12.43
N MET A 13 -0.24 5.36 -11.62
CA MET A 13 -1.02 4.90 -10.47
C MET A 13 -1.24 6.01 -9.42
N PHE A 14 -0.18 6.74 -9.05
CA PHE A 14 -0.30 7.87 -8.13
C PHE A 14 -1.11 9.03 -8.72
N GLY A 15 -0.97 9.28 -10.03
CA GLY A 15 -1.79 10.26 -10.74
C GLY A 15 -3.28 9.93 -10.65
N TYR A 16 -3.64 8.66 -10.89
CA TYR A 16 -5.02 8.18 -10.75
C TYR A 16 -5.56 8.35 -9.32
N PHE A 17 -4.76 8.06 -8.29
CA PHE A 17 -5.17 8.29 -6.90
C PHE A 17 -5.47 9.76 -6.59
N GLY A 18 -4.75 10.69 -7.22
CA GLY A 18 -4.96 12.13 -7.04
C GLY A 18 -6.18 12.68 -7.78
N THR A 19 -6.57 12.09 -8.92
CA THR A 19 -7.67 12.62 -9.76
C THR A 19 -9.00 11.89 -9.55
N THR A 20 -8.96 10.57 -9.43
CA THR A 20 -10.16 9.72 -9.35
C THR A 20 -10.31 9.12 -7.95
N GLY A 21 -9.18 8.88 -7.28
CA GLY A 21 -9.15 8.27 -5.96
C GLY A 21 -9.49 6.78 -5.98
N LEU A 22 -9.58 6.21 -4.79
CA LEU A 22 -10.01 4.84 -4.55
C LEU A 22 -11.32 4.92 -3.75
N ASP A 23 -12.39 5.39 -4.40
CA ASP A 23 -13.70 5.42 -3.75
C ASP A 23 -14.20 3.98 -3.57
N VAL A 24 -14.00 3.48 -2.36
CA VAL A 24 -14.34 2.11 -1.97
C VAL A 24 -15.29 2.23 -0.80
N ASP A 25 -16.49 1.67 -0.95
CA ASP A 25 -17.43 1.54 0.17
C ASP A 25 -16.94 0.44 1.12
N VAL A 26 -16.05 0.83 2.03
CA VAL A 26 -15.50 -0.04 3.07
C VAL A 26 -16.63 -0.58 3.97
N ALA A 27 -17.71 0.17 4.16
CA ALA A 27 -18.84 -0.27 5.00
C ALA A 27 -19.66 -1.38 4.30
N ALA A 28 -19.90 -1.28 2.99
CA ALA A 28 -20.49 -2.36 2.22
C ALA A 28 -19.63 -3.61 2.21
N LEU A 29 -18.31 -3.46 2.00
CA LEU A 29 -17.37 -4.58 2.07
C LEU A 29 -17.35 -5.23 3.46
N ARG A 30 -17.52 -4.44 4.54
CA ARG A 30 -17.68 -4.94 5.91
C ARG A 30 -18.87 -5.84 6.09
N ARG A 31 -20.00 -5.47 5.50
CA ARG A 31 -21.23 -6.25 5.59
C ARG A 31 -21.17 -7.51 4.71
N ALA A 32 -20.58 -7.42 3.53
CA ALA A 32 -20.51 -8.51 2.58
C ALA A 32 -19.53 -9.62 2.99
N HIS A 33 -18.44 -9.27 3.69
CA HIS A 33 -17.36 -10.20 4.05
C HIS A 33 -17.00 -10.10 5.54
N PRO A 34 -17.86 -10.58 6.45
CA PRO A 34 -17.59 -10.59 7.89
C PRO A 34 -16.47 -11.56 8.30
N GLU A 35 -16.20 -12.60 7.50
CA GLU A 35 -15.14 -13.59 7.71
C GLU A 35 -13.73 -13.03 7.55
N VAL A 36 -13.58 -11.88 6.87
CA VAL A 36 -12.29 -11.25 6.63
C VAL A 36 -11.85 -10.48 7.88
N GLY A 37 -10.80 -10.99 8.53
CA GLY A 37 -10.12 -10.32 9.64
C GLY A 37 -9.64 -8.93 9.23
N ARG A 38 -9.98 -7.92 10.05
CA ARG A 38 -9.70 -6.52 9.72
C ARG A 38 -8.55 -5.99 10.53
N HIS A 39 -7.66 -5.27 9.86
CA HIS A 39 -6.62 -4.47 10.49
C HIS A 39 -6.78 -3.04 10.02
N THR A 40 -6.75 -2.10 10.95
CA THR A 40 -6.53 -0.71 10.55
C THR A 40 -5.10 -0.57 10.06
N PHE A 41 -4.82 0.45 9.24
CA PHE A 41 -3.46 0.72 8.82
C PHE A 41 -2.54 0.97 10.03
N ALA A 42 -3.04 1.62 11.08
CA ALA A 42 -2.30 1.87 12.31
C ALA A 42 -1.93 0.57 13.04
N ASP A 43 -2.90 -0.35 13.21
CA ASP A 43 -2.65 -1.64 13.88
C ASP A 43 -1.65 -2.48 13.09
N TRP A 44 -1.80 -2.51 11.76
CA TRP A 44 -0.87 -3.20 10.89
C TRP A 44 0.54 -2.59 10.98
N ALA A 45 0.66 -1.27 10.88
CA ALA A 45 1.94 -0.57 10.92
C ALA A 45 2.66 -0.75 12.26
N ALA A 46 1.92 -0.74 13.38
CA ALA A 46 2.47 -0.96 14.70
C ALA A 46 3.01 -2.39 14.90
N ALA A 47 2.46 -3.38 14.18
CA ALA A 47 2.89 -4.77 14.27
C ALA A 47 4.15 -5.10 13.45
N GLN A 48 4.68 -4.16 12.65
CA GLN A 48 5.85 -4.43 11.81
C GLN A 48 7.17 -4.30 12.59
N ASP A 49 8.12 -5.22 12.35
CA ASP A 49 9.52 -5.07 12.78
C ASP A 49 10.27 -4.10 11.85
N TRP A 50 10.02 -2.81 12.05
CA TRP A 50 10.63 -1.74 11.25
C TRP A 50 12.16 -1.76 11.28
N PRO A 51 12.84 -1.95 12.43
CA PRO A 51 14.29 -2.07 12.45
C PRO A 51 14.83 -3.15 11.50
N ALA A 52 14.26 -4.35 11.50
CA ALA A 52 14.70 -5.42 10.61
C ALA A 52 14.44 -5.09 9.13
N LEU A 53 13.25 -4.54 8.81
CA LEU A 53 12.87 -4.19 7.45
C LEU A 53 13.75 -3.08 6.86
N LEU A 54 14.09 -2.06 7.66
CA LEU A 54 14.92 -0.96 7.22
C LEU A 54 16.40 -1.34 7.12
N ALA A 55 16.87 -2.28 7.94
CA ALA A 55 18.23 -2.82 7.85
C ALA A 55 18.45 -3.71 6.62
N ALA A 56 17.40 -4.40 6.14
CA ALA A 56 17.44 -5.24 4.95
C ALA A 56 17.33 -4.47 3.63
N ALA A 57 16.99 -3.17 3.67
CA ALA A 57 16.94 -2.35 2.47
C ALA A 57 18.35 -2.22 1.85
N PRO A 58 18.52 -2.45 0.55
CA PRO A 58 19.83 -2.35 -0.09
C PRO A 58 20.37 -0.93 0.11
N ARG A 59 21.54 -0.83 0.75
CA ARG A 59 22.34 0.40 0.78
C ARG A 59 22.69 0.76 -0.66
N ARG A 60 21.87 1.60 -1.30
CA ARG A 60 22.23 2.25 -2.56
C ARG A 60 23.49 3.07 -2.30
N ARG A 61 24.60 2.60 -2.87
CA ARG A 61 25.89 3.31 -2.91
C ARG A 61 25.96 4.18 -4.16
#